data_AF-A0A1I3PCD1-F1
#
_entry.id   AF-A0A1I3PCD1-F1
#
_cell.length_a   1.000
_cell.length_b   1.000
_cell.length_c   1.000
_cell.angle_alpha   90.00
_cell.angle_beta   90.00
_cell.angle_gamma   90.00
#
_symmetry.space_group_name_H-M   'P 1'
#
loop_
_entity.id
_entity.type
_entity.pdbx_description
1 polymer ?
#
loop_
_entity_poly.entity_id
_entity_poly.type
_entity_poly.pdbx_seq_one_letter_code
_entity_poly.pdbx_strand_id
1 'polypeptide(L)'
;MEQQWTKEELIEYFSLLQPERQLIEAKNFETRLGFAVLFKYFQHEARFPDRAEDVPLPVIEFLAKHLRVSTDHFNSPSFLYKHKMT
;
A
#
# COMPACT_ATOMS: atom_id res chain seq x y z
N MET A 1 5.56 7.70 14.40
CA MET A 1 6.31 6.79 15.28
C MET A 1 6.91 5.71 14.40
N GLU A 2 8.20 5.40 14.53
CA GLU A 2 8.82 4.27 13.84
C GLU A 2 8.36 2.98 14.51
N GLN A 3 7.14 2.52 14.17
CA GLN A 3 6.69 1.18 14.55
C GLN A 3 7.60 0.17 13.85
N GLN A 4 8.35 -0.61 14.64
CA GLN A 4 9.04 -1.79 14.14
C GLN A 4 8.01 -2.88 13.88
N TRP A 5 7.62 -3.04 12.62
CA TRP A 5 6.73 -4.12 12.19
C TRP A 5 7.48 -5.45 12.20
N THR A 6 6.98 -6.40 12.97
CA THR A 6 7.42 -7.80 12.85
C THR A 6 6.89 -8.43 11.57
N LYS A 7 7.51 -9.53 11.14
CA LYS A 7 7.05 -10.26 9.96
C LYS A 7 5.66 -10.86 10.18
N GLU A 8 5.38 -11.30 11.40
CA GLU A 8 4.12 -11.90 11.82
C GLU A 8 2.99 -10.86 11.75
N GLU A 9 3.20 -9.65 12.26
CA GLU A 9 2.24 -8.55 12.14
C GLU A 9 2.01 -8.15 10.68
N LEU A 10 3.06 -8.12 9.85
CA LEU A 10 2.90 -7.85 8.42
C LEU A 10 2.03 -8.91 7.73
N ILE A 11 2.21 -10.18 8.08
CA ILE A 11 1.38 -11.27 7.58
C ILE A 11 -0.07 -11.12 8.08
N GLU A 12 -0.26 -10.81 9.36
CA GLU A 12 -1.58 -10.69 9.97
C GLU A 12 -2.40 -9.54 9.35
N TYR A 13 -1.81 -8.35 9.28
CA TYR A 13 -2.56 -7.15 8.89
C TYR A 13 -2.48 -6.85 7.40
N PHE A 14 -1.37 -7.18 6.74
CA PHE A 14 -1.09 -6.73 5.36
C PHE A 14 -1.16 -7.84 4.31
N SER A 15 -1.49 -9.08 4.68
CA SER A 15 -1.75 -10.13 3.69
C SER A 15 -2.91 -9.77 2.76
N LEU A 16 -2.73 -10.05 1.47
CA LEU A 16 -3.74 -9.84 0.44
C LEU A 16 -4.60 -11.09 0.26
N LEU A 17 -5.89 -10.99 0.54
CA LEU A 17 -6.84 -12.07 0.28
C LEU A 17 -7.19 -12.13 -1.22
N GLN A 18 -7.70 -13.27 -1.68
CA GLN A 18 -8.03 -13.45 -3.10
C GLN A 18 -8.98 -12.36 -3.67
N PRO A 19 -10.09 -12.01 -2.99
CA PRO A 19 -10.96 -10.94 -3.47
C PRO A 19 -10.25 -9.57 -3.55
N GLU A 20 -9.35 -9.28 -2.61
CA GLU A 20 -8.56 -8.05 -2.60
C GLU A 20 -7.59 -8.01 -3.78
N ARG A 21 -6.95 -9.14 -4.09
CA ARG A 21 -6.07 -9.25 -5.27
C ARG A 21 -6.82 -8.98 -6.56
N GLN A 22 -8.03 -9.50 -6.73
CA GLN A 22 -8.86 -9.21 -7.90
C GLN A 22 -9.14 -7.71 -8.05
N LEU A 23 -9.43 -7.02 -6.94
CA LEU A 23 -9.64 -5.56 -6.93
C LEU A 23 -8.37 -4.78 -7.29
N ILE A 24 -7.21 -5.23 -6.80
CA ILE A 24 -5.90 -4.61 -7.05
C ILE A 24 -5.47 -4.84 -8.51
N GLU A 25 -5.60 -6.06 -9.03
CA GLU A 25 -5.17 -6.44 -10.38
C GLU A 25 -5.99 -5.75 -11.48
N ALA A 26 -7.24 -5.39 -11.18
CA ALA A 26 -8.07 -4.56 -12.04
C ALA A 26 -7.56 -3.11 -12.20
N LYS A 27 -6.58 -2.67 -11.39
CA LYS A 27 -5.95 -1.36 -11.53
C LYS A 27 -4.80 -1.40 -12.53
N ASN A 28 -4.50 -0.23 -13.11
CA ASN A 28 -3.31 -0.04 -13.95
C ASN A 28 -2.06 -0.42 -13.15
N PHE A 29 -1.10 -1.09 -13.83
CA PHE A 29 0.11 -1.63 -13.22
C PHE A 29 0.86 -0.63 -12.32
N GLU A 30 1.07 0.59 -12.83
CA GLU A 30 1.73 1.71 -12.12
C GLU A 30 1.03 2.11 -10.81
N THR A 31 -0.28 1.85 -10.69
CA THR A 31 -1.11 2.29 -9.55
C THR A 31 -1.46 1.17 -8.57
N ARG A 32 -1.11 -0.09 -8.88
CA ARG A 32 -1.48 -1.27 -8.07
C ARG A 32 -0.91 -1.19 -6.66
N LEU A 33 0.37 -0.82 -6.55
CA LEU A 33 1.04 -0.73 -5.26
C LEU A 33 0.40 0.35 -4.38
N GLY A 34 0.23 1.55 -4.93
CA GLY A 34 -0.41 2.65 -4.21
C GLY A 34 -1.83 2.33 -3.76
N PHE A 35 -2.64 1.71 -4.62
CA PHE A 35 -3.97 1.26 -4.24
C PHE A 35 -3.94 0.21 -3.12
N ALA A 36 -3.07 -0.79 -3.21
CA ALA A 36 -2.96 -1.85 -2.20
C ALA A 36 -2.51 -1.28 -0.84
N VAL A 37 -1.53 -0.37 -0.84
CA VAL A 37 -1.06 0.32 0.37
C VAL A 37 -2.20 1.10 1.03
N LEU A 38 -2.91 1.95 0.28
CA LEU A 38 -4.02 2.73 0.83
C LEU A 38 -5.15 1.83 1.34
N PHE A 39 -5.45 0.76 0.61
CA PHE A 39 -6.50 -0.18 0.98
C PHE A 39 -6.19 -0.89 2.31
N LYS A 40 -4.98 -1.43 2.45
CA LYS A 40 -4.57 -2.12 3.67
C LYS A 40 -4.34 -1.16 4.84
N TYR A 41 -3.82 0.04 4.58
CA TYR A 41 -3.71 1.09 5.58
C TYR A 41 -5.08 1.48 6.12
N PHE A 42 -6.07 1.70 5.26
CA PHE A 42 -7.44 2.00 5.68
C PHE A 42 -8.08 0.86 6.50
N GLN A 43 -7.85 -0.40 6.11
CA GLN A 43 -8.34 -1.54 6.91
C GLN A 43 -7.72 -1.59 8.31
N HIS A 44 -6.44 -1.22 8.45
CA HIS A 44 -5.73 -1.24 9.74
C HIS A 44 -6.02 -0.01 10.62
N GLU A 45 -5.95 1.19 10.04
CA GLU A 45 -6.02 2.48 10.74
C GLU A 45 -7.40 3.13 10.72
N ALA A 46 -8.36 2.58 9.95
CA ALA A 46 -9.69 3.15 9.71
C ALA A 46 -9.68 4.59 9.15
N ARG A 47 -8.57 5.01 8.54
CA ARG A 47 -8.36 6.31 7.90
C ARG A 47 -7.33 6.19 6.78
N PHE A 48 -7.20 7.21 5.94
CA PHE A 48 -6.10 7.31 4.96
C PHE A 48 -4.89 8.03 5.57
N PRO A 49 -3.67 7.78 5.06
CA PRO A 49 -2.50 8.57 5.42
C PRO A 49 -2.63 9.99 4.85
N ASP A 50 -2.22 11.00 5.60
CA ASP A 50 -2.24 12.40 5.13
C ASP A 50 -1.07 12.66 4.15
N ARG A 51 0.03 11.94 4.34
CA ARG A 51 1.26 12.03 3.55
C ARG A 51 1.78 10.64 3.24
N ALA A 52 2.51 10.50 2.12
CA ALA A 52 3.12 9.23 1.74
C ALA A 52 4.11 8.73 2.81
N GLU A 53 4.80 9.66 3.49
CA GLU A 53 5.74 9.39 4.58
C GLU A 53 5.07 8.82 5.85
N ASP A 54 3.74 8.92 5.99
CA ASP A 54 3.01 8.35 7.12
C ASP A 54 2.84 6.84 7.00
N VAL A 55 3.10 6.28 5.81
CA VAL A 55 3.05 4.84 5.58
C VAL A 55 4.41 4.23 5.94
N PRO A 56 4.47 3.26 6.87
CA PRO A 56 5.72 2.58 7.21
C PRO A 56 6.34 1.87 6.00
N LEU A 57 7.64 2.09 5.76
CA LEU A 57 8.38 1.43 4.68
C LEU A 57 8.23 -0.10 4.66
N PRO A 58 8.25 -0.82 5.80
CA PRO A 58 8.06 -2.28 5.81
C PRO A 58 6.72 -2.72 5.20
N VAL A 59 5.67 -1.92 5.33
CA VAL A 59 4.35 -2.21 4.73
C VAL A 59 4.42 -2.08 3.20
N ILE A 60 5.07 -1.01 2.71
CA ILE A 60 5.25 -0.77 1.27
C ILE A 60 6.05 -1.91 0.66
N GLU A 61 7.17 -2.30 1.27
CA GLU A 61 8.04 -3.39 0.81
C GLU A 61 7.31 -4.74 0.82
N PHE A 62 6.56 -5.03 1.89
CA PHE A 62 5.80 -6.27 2.02
C PHE A 62 4.76 -6.43 0.90
N LEU A 63 4.02 -5.36 0.61
CA LEU A 63 2.99 -5.34 -0.43
C LEU A 63 3.59 -5.35 -1.84
N ALA A 64 4.68 -4.59 -2.07
CA ALA A 64 5.40 -4.60 -3.33
C ALA A 64 5.90 -6.00 -3.69
N LYS A 65 6.44 -6.72 -2.70
CA LYS A 65 6.86 -8.13 -2.85
C LYS A 65 5.68 -9.05 -3.20
N HIS A 66 4.54 -8.90 -2.54
CA HIS A 66 3.35 -9.71 -2.82
C HIS A 66 2.79 -9.47 -4.22
N LEU A 67 2.87 -8.24 -4.71
CA LEU A 67 2.38 -7.83 -6.02
C LEU A 67 3.43 -7.97 -7.13
N ARG A 68 4.68 -8.30 -6.79
CA ARG A 68 5.82 -8.40 -7.72
C ARG A 68 6.04 -7.11 -8.53
N VAL A 69 6.03 -5.97 -7.84
CA VAL A 69 6.25 -4.62 -8.41
C VAL A 69 7.37 -3.90 -7.65
N SER A 70 7.98 -2.88 -8.27
CA SER A 70 8.96 -2.03 -7.56
C SER A 70 8.27 -1.16 -6.52
N THR A 71 8.94 -0.91 -5.39
CA THR A 71 8.53 0.07 -4.38
C THR A 71 8.46 1.48 -4.96
N ASP A 72 9.20 1.77 -6.02
CA ASP A 72 9.20 3.07 -6.72
C ASP A 72 7.82 3.47 -7.25
N HIS A 73 6.95 2.48 -7.54
CA HIS A 73 5.59 2.75 -7.99
C HIS A 73 4.73 3.44 -6.92
N PHE A 74 5.10 3.35 -5.64
CA PHE A 74 4.41 4.06 -4.57
C PHE A 74 4.69 5.57 -4.59
N ASN A 75 5.93 5.95 -4.91
CA ASN A 75 6.34 7.36 -5.01
C ASN A 75 6.14 7.93 -6.42
N SER A 76 5.54 7.15 -7.33
CA SER A 76 5.34 7.58 -8.71
C SER A 76 4.43 8.81 -8.77
N PRO A 77 4.76 9.82 -9.59
CA PRO A 77 3.93 11.01 -9.75
C PRO A 77 2.48 10.68 -10.14
N SER A 78 2.26 9.60 -10.91
CA SER A 78 0.92 9.14 -11.31
C SER A 78 0.03 8.76 -10.12
N PHE A 79 0.61 8.35 -9.00
CA PHE A 79 -0.08 8.08 -7.74
C PHE A 79 -0.27 9.38 -6.93
N LEU A 80 0.77 10.20 -6.80
CA LEU A 80 0.75 11.43 -5.99
C LEU A 80 -0.16 12.53 -6.57
N TYR A 81 -0.27 12.65 -7.90
CA TYR A 81 -1.11 13.69 -8.53
C TYR A 81 -2.62 13.48 -8.31
N LYS A 82 -3.08 12.27 -8.00
CA LYS A 82 -4.50 12.01 -7.73
C LYS A 82 -4.95 12.38 -6.31
N HIS A 83 -4.04 12.56 -5.37
CA HIS A 83 -4.37 12.85 -3.96
C HIS A 83 -4.28 14.35 -3.60
N LYS A 84 -3.70 15.19 -4.47
CA LYS A 84 -3.61 16.65 -4.27
C LYS A 84 -4.75 17.47 -4.90
N MET A 85 -5.80 16.83 -5.41
CA MET A 85 -6.94 17.53 -6.04
C MET A 85 -8.24 17.35 -5.26
N THR A 86 -8.23 17.70 -3.98
CA THR A 86 -9.44 18.07 -3.23
C THR A 86 -9.06 19.13 -2.21
#